data_AF-A0A7C0U8N6-F1
#
_entry.id   AF-A0A7C0U8N6-F1
#
_cell.length_a   1.000
_cell.length_b   1.000
_cell.length_c   1.000
_cell.angle_alpha   90.00
_cell.angle_beta   90.00
_cell.angle_gamma   90.00
#
_symmetry.space_group_name_H-M   'P 1'
#
loop_
_entity.id
_entity.type
_entity.pdbx_description
1 polymer ?
#
loop_
_entity_poly.entity_id
_entity_poly.type
_entity_poly.pdbx_seq_one_letter_code
_entity_poly.pdbx_strand_id
1 'polypeptide(L)'
;MKSSIRLVRGCPCLKVFGDETLCVNNDEVLEVNVIEIDPSIFSFHTDKESIEKERAEEDNVCYAAIYINYPDNRVYCISQGWVLRIHGRDVPATDLEDALQFLSTKDLSASAEVCSECLYKFLLTLADTFADTMTKQEKTAEVKKYVDKFSLMIAVKHSQVDNLMKPIGTEDDIEEGVNHFALIREYLVQLLEQQQYWMDLEQELNKEGAEPWLIKLVQNREMLARFEFQFYSQTLQLREIDDFNLMIKMLSFILRTADQILRVNQEIHDEIRSERFAEVAKRDPRLETLAAYATKSRIVEHNFGNILQILTKI
;
A
#
# COMPACT_ATOMS: atom_id res chain seq x y z
N MET A 1 7.01 26.87 12.65
CA MET A 1 6.43 26.01 13.72
C MET A 1 6.13 24.66 13.11
N LYS A 2 6.39 23.55 13.80
CA LYS A 2 6.04 22.21 13.32
C LYS A 2 4.55 22.00 13.64
N SER A 3 3.72 21.70 12.64
CA SER A 3 2.30 21.42 12.86
C SER A 3 2.15 20.25 13.84
N SER A 4 1.26 20.37 14.83
CA SER A 4 0.91 19.29 15.75
C SER A 4 -0.32 18.50 15.29
N ILE A 5 -0.88 18.87 14.14
CA ILE A 5 -1.99 18.15 13.50
C ILE A 5 -1.64 17.77 12.06
N ARG A 6 -2.30 16.71 11.56
CA ARG A 6 -2.27 16.30 10.16
C ARG A 6 -3.69 16.20 9.62
N LEU A 7 -3.94 16.87 8.51
CA LEU A 7 -5.24 16.89 7.84
C LEU A 7 -5.36 15.69 6.91
N VAL A 8 -6.56 15.12 6.85
CA VAL A 8 -6.83 13.87 6.16
C VAL A 8 -8.15 14.00 5.39
N ARG A 9 -8.13 13.60 4.12
CA ARG A 9 -9.32 13.51 3.27
C ARG A 9 -10.03 12.18 3.54
N GLY A 10 -11.35 12.23 3.67
CA GLY A 10 -12.18 11.08 4.02
C GLY A 10 -12.33 10.88 5.53
N CYS A 11 -13.37 10.16 5.93
CA CYS A 11 -13.68 9.84 7.32
C CYS A 11 -14.16 8.38 7.43
N PRO A 12 -13.55 7.52 8.27
CA PRO A 12 -13.99 6.12 8.39
C PRO A 12 -15.44 5.97 8.89
N CYS A 13 -15.98 6.98 9.57
CA CYS A 13 -17.37 6.99 10.04
C CYS A 13 -18.38 7.37 8.93
N LEU A 14 -17.93 7.91 7.78
CA LEU A 14 -18.83 8.27 6.68
C LEU A 14 -19.25 7.03 5.89
N LYS A 15 -20.55 6.86 5.63
CA LYS A 15 -21.15 5.77 4.87
C LYS A 15 -22.12 6.31 3.83
N VAL A 16 -22.07 5.75 2.63
CA VAL A 16 -22.99 6.08 1.53
C VAL A 16 -23.90 4.88 1.29
N PHE A 17 -25.20 5.11 1.29
CA PHE A 17 -26.24 4.10 1.06
C PHE A 17 -27.21 4.59 -0.02
N GLY A 18 -26.88 4.29 -1.28
CA GLY A 18 -27.65 4.84 -2.41
C GLY A 18 -27.51 6.35 -2.46
N ASP A 19 -28.63 7.06 -2.33
CA ASP A 19 -28.66 8.54 -2.34
C ASP A 19 -28.47 9.16 -0.93
N GLU A 20 -28.46 8.35 0.12
CA GLU A 20 -28.34 8.82 1.50
C GLU A 20 -26.89 8.74 1.99
N THR A 21 -26.45 9.78 2.72
CA THR A 21 -25.13 9.78 3.36
C THR A 21 -25.25 9.87 4.87
N LEU A 22 -24.61 8.93 5.57
CA LEU A 22 -24.71 8.75 7.01
C LEU A 22 -23.33 8.88 7.67
N CYS A 23 -23.28 9.57 8.80
CA CYS A 23 -22.17 9.49 9.74
C CYS A 23 -22.51 8.44 10.80
N VAL A 24 -21.68 7.39 10.88
CA VAL A 24 -21.77 6.31 11.86
C VAL A 24 -20.59 6.43 12.82
N ASN A 25 -20.70 7.36 13.77
CA ASN A 25 -19.67 7.59 14.78
C ASN A 25 -20.14 6.98 16.10
N ASN A 26 -19.34 6.07 16.68
CA ASN A 26 -19.68 5.40 17.93
C ASN A 26 -21.04 4.67 17.94
N ASP A 27 -21.41 4.04 16.82
CA ASP A 27 -22.71 3.39 16.61
C ASP A 27 -23.93 4.35 16.62
N GLU A 28 -23.70 5.66 16.74
CA GLU A 28 -24.71 6.68 16.49
C GLU A 28 -24.78 6.95 14.99
N VAL A 29 -26.01 6.94 14.44
CA VAL A 29 -26.27 7.18 13.02
C VAL A 29 -26.89 8.55 12.86
N LEU A 30 -26.22 9.40 12.10
CA LEU A 30 -26.68 10.74 11.76
C LEU A 30 -26.71 10.89 10.24
N GLU A 31 -27.84 11.31 9.68
CA GLU A 31 -27.90 11.73 8.28
C GLU A 31 -27.16 13.05 8.12
N VAL A 32 -26.23 13.09 7.17
CA VAL A 32 -25.35 14.25 6.97
C VAL A 32 -25.39 14.74 5.53
N ASN A 33 -25.38 16.07 5.40
CA ASN A 33 -25.15 16.76 4.14
C ASN A 33 -23.65 16.87 3.91
N VAL A 34 -23.14 16.09 2.96
CA VAL A 34 -21.71 16.11 2.62
C VAL A 34 -21.40 17.30 1.73
N ILE A 35 -20.41 18.07 2.15
CA ILE A 35 -19.77 19.10 1.35
C ILE A 35 -18.33 18.63 1.16
N GLU A 36 -17.97 18.16 -0.03
CA GLU A 36 -16.62 17.68 -0.27
C GLU A 36 -15.65 18.87 -0.34
N ILE A 37 -14.82 19.02 0.69
CA ILE A 37 -13.83 20.09 0.82
C ILE A 37 -12.44 19.47 0.80
N ASP A 38 -11.53 20.06 0.03
CA ASP A 38 -10.12 19.68 0.08
C ASP A 38 -9.54 20.06 1.46
N PRO A 39 -8.99 19.12 2.25
CA PRO A 39 -8.48 19.41 3.58
C PRO A 39 -7.39 20.48 3.59
N SER A 40 -6.68 20.71 2.49
CA SER A 40 -5.67 21.78 2.39
C SER A 40 -6.23 23.18 2.66
N ILE A 41 -7.54 23.39 2.53
CA ILE A 41 -8.20 24.64 2.92
C ILE A 41 -7.96 24.93 4.40
N PHE A 42 -7.86 23.91 5.26
CA PHE A 42 -7.61 24.08 6.70
C PHE A 42 -6.12 24.12 7.07
N SER A 43 -5.21 24.14 6.10
CA SER A 43 -3.76 24.01 6.32
C SER A 43 -3.10 25.17 7.09
N PHE A 44 -3.81 26.28 7.25
CA PHE A 44 -3.35 27.41 8.07
C PHE A 44 -3.47 27.15 9.58
N HIS A 45 -4.19 26.09 9.98
CA HIS A 45 -4.28 25.63 11.36
C HIS A 45 -3.12 24.68 11.69
N THR A 46 -2.46 24.90 12.82
CA THR A 46 -1.31 24.09 13.26
C THR A 46 -1.58 23.23 14.48
N ASP A 47 -2.72 23.43 15.14
CA ASP A 47 -3.07 22.79 16.40
C ASP A 47 -4.59 22.58 16.54
N LYS A 48 -4.98 21.77 17.52
CA LYS A 48 -6.38 21.43 17.79
C LYS A 48 -7.27 22.66 18.08
N GLU A 49 -6.78 23.62 18.87
CA GLU A 49 -7.58 24.78 19.27
C GLU A 49 -7.90 25.69 18.08
N SER A 50 -6.96 25.79 17.14
CA SER A 50 -7.12 26.56 15.91
C SER A 50 -8.16 25.93 14.97
N ILE A 51 -8.08 24.62 14.72
CA ILE A 51 -9.01 23.93 13.81
C ILE A 51 -10.43 23.78 14.39
N GLU A 52 -10.59 23.78 15.71
CA GLU A 52 -11.92 23.76 16.34
C GLU A 52 -12.78 24.99 16.01
N LYS A 53 -12.18 26.07 15.49
CA LYS A 53 -12.90 27.25 15.03
C LYS A 53 -13.62 27.05 13.69
N GLU A 54 -13.28 25.98 12.96
CA GLU A 54 -13.85 25.63 11.66
C GLU A 54 -15.05 24.68 11.76
N ARG A 55 -15.58 24.44 12.97
CA ARG A 55 -16.77 23.62 13.15
C ARG A 55 -17.96 24.24 12.42
N ALA A 56 -18.78 23.39 11.81
CA ALA A 56 -20.03 23.81 11.20
C ALA A 56 -21.02 24.25 12.29
N GLU A 57 -21.85 25.25 11.96
CA GLU A 57 -22.93 25.70 12.85
C GLU A 57 -24.08 24.68 12.94
N GLU A 58 -24.27 23.87 11.88
CA GLU A 58 -25.29 22.84 11.79
C GLU A 58 -24.70 21.44 12.05
N ASP A 59 -25.38 20.67 12.90
CA ASP A 59 -24.91 19.35 13.34
C ASP A 59 -24.89 18.29 12.21
N ASN A 60 -25.62 18.51 11.13
CA ASN A 60 -25.72 17.60 9.99
C ASN A 60 -24.72 17.91 8.85
N VAL A 61 -23.88 18.94 8.97
CA VAL A 61 -22.89 19.25 7.93
C VAL A 61 -21.64 18.39 8.10
N CYS A 62 -21.18 17.78 7.01
CA CYS A 62 -19.97 16.96 6.98
C CYS A 62 -19.03 17.41 5.86
N TYR A 63 -17.83 17.88 6.21
CA TYR A 63 -16.80 18.25 5.24
C TYR A 63 -16.06 17.07 4.61
N ALA A 64 -16.42 15.83 4.99
CA ALA A 64 -15.71 14.60 4.64
C ALA A 64 -14.19 14.69 4.92
N ALA A 65 -13.80 15.43 5.95
CA ALA A 65 -12.42 15.68 6.33
C ALA A 65 -12.23 15.53 7.83
N ILE A 66 -11.09 14.95 8.22
CA ILE A 66 -10.71 14.66 9.59
C ILE A 66 -9.30 15.17 9.86
N TYR A 67 -8.92 15.27 11.13
CA TYR A 67 -7.54 15.56 11.50
C TYR A 67 -7.03 14.62 12.57
N ILE A 68 -5.76 14.28 12.44
CA ILE A 68 -4.95 13.60 13.45
C ILE A 68 -4.40 14.67 14.39
N ASN A 69 -4.59 14.48 15.69
CA ASN A 69 -3.96 15.29 16.72
C ASN A 69 -2.84 14.47 17.39
N TYR A 70 -1.59 14.77 17.05
CA TYR A 70 -0.44 14.03 17.58
C TYR A 70 -0.28 14.10 19.11
N PRO A 71 -0.53 15.25 19.79
CA PRO A 71 -0.37 15.36 21.23
C PRO A 71 -1.19 14.38 22.08
N ASP A 72 -2.39 14.01 21.64
CA ASP A 72 -3.29 13.10 22.38
C ASP A 72 -3.53 11.76 21.68
N ASN A 73 -2.85 11.52 20.56
CA ASN A 73 -2.97 10.32 19.73
C ASN A 73 -4.42 10.02 19.29
N ARG A 74 -5.23 11.05 19.00
CA ARG A 74 -6.64 10.90 18.61
C ARG A 74 -6.93 11.48 17.24
N VAL A 75 -8.02 10.99 16.66
CA VAL A 75 -8.58 11.46 15.40
C VAL A 75 -9.87 12.20 15.66
N TYR A 76 -10.07 13.31 14.96
CA TYR A 76 -11.21 14.19 15.15
C TYR A 76 -11.88 14.53 13.82
N CYS A 77 -13.21 14.64 13.84
CA CYS A 77 -13.98 15.23 12.74
C CYS A 77 -13.71 16.74 12.66
N ILE A 78 -13.40 17.29 11.48
CA ILE A 78 -13.23 18.74 11.33
C ILE A 78 -14.57 19.46 11.52
N SER A 79 -15.62 18.99 10.83
CA SER A 79 -16.93 19.65 10.80
C SER A 79 -17.61 19.72 12.17
N GLN A 80 -17.44 18.69 13.01
CA GLN A 80 -18.15 18.61 14.30
C GLN A 80 -17.22 18.68 15.52
N GLY A 81 -15.91 18.53 15.32
CA GLY A 81 -14.92 18.47 16.41
C GLY A 81 -15.02 17.22 17.29
N TRP A 82 -15.83 16.23 16.92
CA TRP A 82 -15.98 14.99 17.68
C TRP A 82 -14.75 14.11 17.57
N VAL A 83 -14.40 13.43 18.67
CA VAL A 83 -13.45 12.31 18.63
C VAL A 83 -14.09 11.19 17.81
N LEU A 84 -13.35 10.66 16.84
CA LEU A 84 -13.83 9.53 16.06
C LEU A 84 -13.74 8.25 16.87
N ARG A 85 -14.84 7.51 16.86
CA ARG A 85 -15.02 6.27 17.60
C ARG A 85 -15.70 5.23 16.74
N ILE A 86 -15.27 3.99 16.91
CA ILE A 86 -15.90 2.81 16.30
C ILE A 86 -16.16 1.82 17.45
N HIS A 87 -17.39 1.32 17.57
CA HIS A 87 -17.77 0.34 18.59
C HIS A 87 -17.31 0.68 20.02
N GLY A 88 -17.52 1.92 20.47
CA GLY A 88 -17.17 2.36 21.82
C GLY A 88 -15.72 2.76 22.04
N ARG A 89 -14.85 2.69 21.02
CA ARG A 89 -13.40 2.94 21.17
C ARG A 89 -12.92 4.10 20.31
N ASP A 90 -12.07 4.94 20.89
CA ASP A 90 -11.39 6.02 20.17
C ASP A 90 -10.50 5.43 19.07
N VAL A 91 -10.54 6.00 17.87
CA VAL A 91 -9.60 5.65 16.79
C VAL A 91 -8.25 6.32 17.09
N PRO A 92 -7.16 5.56 17.32
CA PRO A 92 -5.85 6.15 17.57
C PRO A 92 -5.27 6.77 16.31
N ALA A 93 -4.51 7.86 16.48
CA ALA A 93 -3.82 8.50 15.36
C ALA A 93 -2.83 7.53 14.68
N THR A 94 -2.11 6.71 15.44
CA THR A 94 -1.20 5.69 14.91
C THR A 94 -1.89 4.70 13.97
N ASP A 95 -3.08 4.20 14.36
CA ASP A 95 -3.83 3.23 13.55
C ASP A 95 -4.36 3.87 12.26
N LEU A 96 -4.75 5.15 12.32
CA LEU A 96 -5.16 5.89 11.13
C LEU A 96 -3.96 6.21 10.22
N GLU A 97 -2.79 6.54 10.76
CA GLU A 97 -1.60 6.78 9.93
C GLU A 97 -1.17 5.53 9.17
N ASP A 98 -1.20 4.37 9.83
CA ASP A 98 -0.94 3.08 9.18
C ASP A 98 -1.95 2.83 8.04
N ALA A 99 -3.24 3.12 8.29
CA ALA A 99 -4.28 3.01 7.27
C ALA A 99 -4.04 3.96 6.08
N LEU A 100 -3.62 5.19 6.34
CA LEU A 100 -3.35 6.19 5.30
C LEU A 100 -2.09 5.87 4.50
N GLN A 101 -1.02 5.40 5.15
CA GLN A 101 0.17 4.94 4.46
C GLN A 101 -0.17 3.81 3.49
N PHE A 102 -1.03 2.88 3.92
CA PHE A 102 -1.52 1.80 3.07
C PHE A 102 -2.35 2.33 1.88
N LEU A 103 -3.32 3.20 2.13
CA LEU A 103 -4.19 3.74 1.09
C LEU A 103 -3.51 4.75 0.16
N SER A 104 -2.37 5.31 0.53
CA SER A 104 -1.57 6.19 -0.35
C SER A 104 -1.03 5.49 -1.60
N THR A 105 -1.13 4.16 -1.66
CA THR A 105 -0.93 3.41 -2.90
C THR A 105 -2.06 3.66 -3.90
N LYS A 106 -3.29 3.95 -3.48
CA LYS A 106 -4.37 4.38 -4.37
C LYS A 106 -4.18 5.85 -4.74
N ASP A 107 -4.59 6.19 -5.96
CA ASP A 107 -4.46 7.52 -6.54
C ASP A 107 -4.87 8.63 -5.55
N LEU A 108 -4.00 9.63 -5.37
CA LEU A 108 -4.24 10.81 -4.50
C LEU A 108 -5.47 11.64 -4.93
N SER A 109 -6.04 11.33 -6.09
CA SER A 109 -7.25 11.91 -6.68
C SER A 109 -8.55 11.17 -6.34
N ALA A 110 -8.52 10.06 -5.60
CA ALA A 110 -9.73 9.33 -5.23
C ALA A 110 -10.72 10.20 -4.43
N SER A 111 -12.03 10.01 -4.65
CA SER A 111 -13.09 10.74 -3.93
C SER A 111 -13.07 10.43 -2.43
N ALA A 112 -13.52 11.38 -1.61
CA ALA A 112 -13.54 11.21 -0.16
C ALA A 112 -14.36 9.99 0.30
N GLU A 113 -15.38 9.59 -0.47
CA GLU A 113 -16.24 8.43 -0.22
C GLU A 113 -15.48 7.09 -0.34
N VAL A 114 -14.73 6.90 -1.44
CA VAL A 114 -13.94 5.69 -1.68
C VAL A 114 -12.83 5.54 -0.63
N CYS A 115 -12.22 6.66 -0.22
CA CYS A 115 -11.25 6.67 0.87
C CYS A 115 -11.88 6.33 2.24
N SER A 116 -13.10 6.80 2.50
CA SER A 116 -13.81 6.59 3.77
C SER A 116 -14.14 5.13 4.05
N GLU A 117 -14.65 4.41 3.04
CA GLU A 117 -14.95 2.98 3.19
C GLU A 117 -13.68 2.14 3.37
N CYS A 118 -12.63 2.44 2.59
CA CYS A 118 -11.36 1.74 2.68
C CYS A 118 -10.70 1.95 4.05
N LEU A 119 -10.72 3.18 4.59
CA LEU A 119 -10.20 3.50 5.93
C LEU A 119 -10.92 2.70 7.01
N TYR A 120 -12.25 2.66 6.97
CA TYR A 120 -13.04 1.92 7.96
C TYR A 120 -12.72 0.43 7.97
N LYS A 121 -12.71 -0.21 6.79
CA LYS A 121 -12.45 -1.64 6.70
C LYS A 121 -11.02 -1.99 7.12
N PHE A 122 -10.04 -1.13 6.81
CA PHE A 122 -8.67 -1.29 7.28
C PHE A 122 -8.60 -1.24 8.81
N LEU A 123 -9.19 -0.20 9.43
CA LEU A 123 -9.19 -0.03 10.88
C LEU A 123 -9.79 -1.26 11.57
N LEU A 124 -10.96 -1.73 11.14
CA LEU A 124 -11.58 -2.92 11.74
C LEU A 124 -10.74 -4.20 11.59
N THR A 125 -10.03 -4.35 10.48
CA THR A 125 -9.31 -5.60 10.16
C THR A 125 -7.92 -5.65 10.79
N LEU A 126 -7.22 -4.51 10.84
CA LEU A 126 -5.77 -4.47 11.06
C LEU A 126 -5.33 -3.57 12.21
N ALA A 127 -6.20 -2.71 12.75
CA ALA A 127 -5.85 -1.92 13.91
C ALA A 127 -5.90 -2.78 15.18
N ASP A 128 -4.88 -2.66 16.02
CA ASP A 128 -4.80 -3.42 17.27
C ASP A 128 -5.94 -3.06 18.22
N THR A 129 -6.42 -1.82 18.14
CA THR A 129 -7.55 -1.29 18.93
C THR A 129 -8.86 -2.05 18.70
N PHE A 130 -9.04 -2.68 17.54
CA PHE A 130 -10.27 -3.41 17.17
C PHE A 130 -10.05 -4.93 17.06
N ALA A 131 -8.88 -5.43 17.49
CA ALA A 131 -8.46 -6.82 17.27
C ALA A 131 -9.36 -7.90 17.91
N ASP A 132 -10.16 -7.56 18.91
CA ASP A 132 -11.11 -8.45 19.61
C ASP A 132 -12.55 -8.37 19.04
N THR A 133 -12.81 -7.46 18.11
CA THR A 133 -14.11 -7.36 17.41
C THR A 133 -14.32 -8.52 16.43
N MET A 134 -13.23 -9.16 16.01
CA MET A 134 -13.23 -10.27 15.06
C MET A 134 -12.58 -11.50 15.70
N THR A 135 -13.10 -12.69 15.40
CA THR A 135 -12.38 -13.91 15.72
C THR A 135 -11.07 -13.97 14.93
N LYS A 136 -10.08 -14.70 15.43
CA LYS A 136 -8.81 -14.90 14.71
C LYS A 136 -9.02 -15.46 13.30
N GLN A 137 -10.04 -16.30 13.11
CA GLN A 137 -10.39 -16.86 11.81
C GLN A 137 -10.93 -15.80 10.84
N GLU A 138 -11.83 -14.93 11.31
CA GLU A 138 -12.37 -13.82 10.50
C GLU A 138 -11.27 -12.80 10.17
N LYS A 139 -10.40 -12.46 11.14
CA LYS A 139 -9.26 -11.56 10.92
C LYS A 139 -8.34 -12.13 9.82
N THR A 140 -7.94 -13.40 9.92
CA THR A 140 -7.08 -14.03 8.91
C THR A 140 -7.77 -14.13 7.54
N ALA A 141 -9.07 -14.38 7.48
CA ALA A 141 -9.82 -14.43 6.23
C ALA A 141 -9.90 -13.07 5.53
N GLU A 142 -10.11 -11.98 6.28
CA GLU A 142 -10.06 -10.64 5.73
C GLU A 142 -8.64 -10.28 5.27
N VAL A 143 -7.62 -10.57 6.08
CA VAL A 143 -6.22 -10.35 5.67
C VAL A 143 -5.87 -11.15 4.40
N LYS A 144 -6.37 -12.38 4.24
CA LYS A 144 -6.25 -13.15 2.99
C LYS A 144 -6.85 -12.38 1.80
N LYS A 145 -8.07 -11.85 1.91
CA LYS A 145 -8.70 -11.05 0.84
C LYS A 145 -7.91 -9.79 0.53
N TYR A 146 -7.38 -9.12 1.56
CA TYR A 146 -6.56 -7.92 1.38
C TYR A 146 -5.23 -8.20 0.69
N VAL A 147 -4.46 -9.17 1.20
CA VAL A 147 -3.19 -9.58 0.58
C VAL A 147 -3.40 -9.98 -0.88
N ASP A 148 -4.51 -10.63 -1.18
CA ASP A 148 -4.86 -11.05 -2.53
C ASP A 148 -5.19 -9.88 -3.48
N LYS A 149 -6.05 -8.95 -3.06
CA LYS A 149 -6.37 -7.77 -3.87
C LYS A 149 -5.15 -6.84 -4.02
N PHE A 150 -4.39 -6.69 -2.95
CA PHE A 150 -3.23 -5.80 -2.90
C PHE A 150 -2.07 -6.34 -3.75
N SER A 151 -1.79 -7.65 -3.71
CA SER A 151 -0.76 -8.24 -4.56
C SER A 151 -1.05 -7.99 -6.04
N LEU A 152 -2.30 -8.15 -6.47
CA LEU A 152 -2.67 -7.86 -7.86
C LEU A 152 -2.45 -6.40 -8.26
N MET A 153 -2.86 -5.46 -7.40
CA MET A 153 -2.64 -4.03 -7.66
C MET A 153 -1.13 -3.72 -7.79
N ILE A 154 -0.28 -4.34 -6.95
CA ILE A 154 1.17 -4.20 -7.05
C ILE A 154 1.68 -4.78 -8.38
N ALA A 155 1.21 -5.96 -8.79
CA ALA A 155 1.63 -6.59 -10.05
C ALA A 155 1.29 -5.70 -11.25
N VAL A 156 0.08 -5.15 -11.29
CA VAL A 156 -0.35 -4.20 -12.33
C VAL A 156 0.57 -2.98 -12.34
N LYS A 157 0.77 -2.32 -11.20
CA LYS A 157 1.67 -1.17 -11.09
C LYS A 157 3.10 -1.48 -11.51
N HIS A 158 3.66 -2.59 -11.05
CA HIS A 158 5.03 -2.98 -11.38
C HIS A 158 5.20 -3.25 -12.87
N SER A 159 4.20 -3.83 -13.53
CA SER A 159 4.21 -4.08 -14.97
C SER A 159 4.16 -2.80 -15.82
N GLN A 160 3.59 -1.71 -15.28
CA GLN A 160 3.47 -0.43 -15.97
C GLN A 160 4.75 0.42 -15.89
N VAL A 161 5.59 0.19 -14.88
CA VAL A 161 6.79 1.02 -14.60
C VAL A 161 8.12 0.31 -14.92
N ASP A 162 8.10 -0.99 -15.20
CA ASP A 162 9.30 -1.74 -15.59
C ASP A 162 9.45 -1.77 -17.11
N ASN A 163 10.58 -1.30 -17.62
CA ASN A 163 10.88 -1.28 -19.05
C ASN A 163 11.06 -2.68 -19.65
N LEU A 164 11.29 -3.71 -18.83
CA LEU A 164 11.31 -5.11 -19.27
C LEU A 164 9.95 -5.78 -19.23
N MET A 165 8.88 -5.06 -18.85
CA MET A 165 7.54 -5.60 -18.76
C MET A 165 6.59 -4.91 -19.73
N LYS A 166 5.59 -5.67 -20.15
CA LYS A 166 4.39 -5.15 -20.79
C LYS A 166 3.32 -4.96 -19.72
N PRO A 167 2.58 -3.84 -19.74
CA PRO A 167 1.44 -3.66 -18.86
C PRO A 167 0.48 -4.83 -18.98
N ILE A 168 0.18 -5.48 -17.86
CA ILE A 168 -0.72 -6.64 -17.81
C ILE A 168 -2.20 -6.24 -17.68
N GLY A 169 -2.48 -4.97 -17.36
CA GLY A 169 -3.82 -4.44 -17.14
C GLY A 169 -3.79 -3.06 -16.48
N THR A 170 -4.95 -2.65 -15.97
CA THR A 170 -5.20 -1.39 -15.25
C THR A 170 -5.82 -1.66 -13.87
N GLU A 171 -5.91 -0.63 -13.03
CA GLU A 171 -6.62 -0.75 -11.75
C GLU A 171 -8.13 -0.92 -11.95
N ASP A 172 -8.69 -0.30 -12.98
CA ASP A 172 -10.12 -0.41 -13.31
C ASP A 172 -10.49 -1.86 -13.68
N ASP A 173 -9.61 -2.56 -14.40
CA ASP A 173 -9.78 -3.99 -14.73
C ASP A 173 -9.91 -4.87 -13.46
N ILE A 174 -9.26 -4.48 -12.35
CA ILE A 174 -9.36 -5.17 -11.07
C ILE A 174 -10.75 -4.96 -10.45
N GLU A 175 -11.30 -3.76 -10.55
CA GLU A 175 -12.61 -3.40 -9.97
C GLU A 175 -13.78 -3.96 -10.78
N GLU A 176 -13.63 -4.09 -12.10
CA GLU A 176 -14.61 -4.70 -13.01
C GLU A 176 -14.68 -6.24 -12.93
N GLY A 177 -13.79 -6.87 -12.13
CA GLY A 177 -13.80 -8.31 -11.90
C GLY A 177 -13.19 -9.12 -13.05
N VAL A 178 -12.22 -8.55 -13.78
CA VAL A 178 -11.43 -9.28 -14.79
C VAL A 178 -10.74 -10.49 -14.14
N ASN A 179 -10.45 -11.52 -14.94
CA ASN A 179 -9.84 -12.76 -14.49
C ASN A 179 -8.47 -12.53 -13.83
N HIS A 180 -8.46 -12.29 -12.52
CA HIS A 180 -7.28 -12.09 -11.68
C HIS A 180 -6.18 -13.13 -11.91
N PHE A 181 -6.57 -14.40 -12.10
CA PHE A 181 -5.61 -15.47 -12.32
C PHE A 181 -4.85 -15.29 -13.64
N ALA A 182 -5.54 -14.80 -14.67
CA ALA A 182 -4.92 -14.51 -15.96
C ALA A 182 -3.88 -13.37 -15.83
N LEU A 183 -4.22 -12.29 -15.12
CA LEU A 183 -3.33 -11.15 -14.90
C LEU A 183 -2.05 -11.56 -14.15
N ILE A 184 -2.19 -12.24 -13.00
CA ILE A 184 -1.01 -12.71 -12.24
C ILE A 184 -0.20 -13.71 -13.06
N ARG A 185 -0.84 -14.61 -13.81
CA ARG A 185 -0.12 -15.56 -14.66
C ARG A 185 0.70 -14.86 -15.73
N GLU A 186 0.16 -13.82 -16.36
CA GLU A 186 0.89 -13.00 -17.32
C GLU A 186 2.10 -12.32 -16.67
N TYR A 187 1.92 -11.76 -15.47
CA TYR A 187 3.01 -11.18 -14.69
C TYR A 187 4.11 -12.21 -14.38
N LEU A 188 3.73 -13.42 -13.94
CA LEU A 188 4.66 -14.51 -13.65
C LEU A 188 5.47 -14.94 -14.88
N VAL A 189 4.87 -14.96 -16.06
CA VAL A 189 5.58 -15.27 -17.31
C VAL A 189 6.65 -14.21 -17.59
N GLN A 190 6.32 -12.92 -17.46
CA GLN A 190 7.28 -11.84 -17.67
C GLN A 190 8.42 -11.86 -16.65
N LEU A 191 8.16 -12.27 -15.40
CA LEU A 191 9.22 -12.47 -14.41
C LEU A 191 10.20 -13.58 -14.80
N LEU A 192 9.73 -14.66 -15.43
CA LEU A 192 10.62 -15.72 -15.95
C LEU A 192 11.47 -15.19 -17.10
N GLU A 193 10.90 -14.37 -17.98
CA GLU A 193 11.64 -13.70 -19.06
C GLU A 193 12.72 -12.77 -18.48
N GLN A 194 12.41 -12.02 -17.42
CA GLN A 194 13.41 -11.21 -16.72
C GLN A 194 14.52 -12.04 -16.09
N GLN A 195 14.20 -13.15 -15.42
CA GLN A 195 15.21 -14.05 -14.85
C GLN A 195 16.18 -14.52 -15.93
N GLN A 196 15.65 -14.98 -17.07
CA GLN A 196 16.47 -15.43 -18.19
C GLN A 196 17.35 -14.29 -18.73
N TYR A 197 16.79 -13.10 -18.93
CA TYR A 197 17.54 -11.93 -19.39
C TYR A 197 18.72 -11.59 -18.48
N TRP A 198 18.51 -11.56 -17.16
CA TRP A 198 19.58 -11.25 -16.21
C TRP A 198 20.63 -12.36 -16.13
N MET A 199 20.23 -13.63 -16.23
CA MET A 199 21.16 -14.76 -16.31
C MET A 199 22.05 -14.70 -17.54
N ASP A 200 21.49 -14.32 -18.70
CA ASP A 200 22.26 -14.18 -19.94
C ASP A 200 23.25 -13.02 -19.85
N LEU A 201 22.82 -11.86 -19.33
CA LEU A 201 23.70 -10.72 -19.09
C LEU A 201 24.83 -11.04 -18.09
N GLU A 202 24.53 -11.80 -17.03
CA GLU A 202 25.54 -12.26 -16.08
C GLU A 202 26.62 -13.10 -16.78
N GLN A 203 26.23 -14.02 -17.67
CA GLN A 203 27.17 -14.85 -18.42
C GLN A 203 28.03 -14.05 -19.37
N GLU A 204 27.47 -13.04 -20.04
CA GLU A 204 28.21 -12.12 -20.92
C GLU A 204 29.25 -11.33 -20.13
N LEU A 205 28.85 -10.70 -19.02
CA LEU A 205 29.74 -9.91 -18.16
C LEU A 205 30.87 -10.76 -17.58
N ASN A 206 30.58 -12.01 -17.19
CA ASN A 206 31.61 -12.95 -16.73
C ASN A 206 32.63 -13.28 -17.83
N LYS A 207 32.18 -13.49 -19.08
CA LYS A 207 33.08 -13.77 -20.22
C LYS A 207 33.96 -12.57 -20.55
N GLU A 208 33.43 -11.37 -20.37
CA GLU A 208 34.14 -10.10 -20.59
C GLU A 208 35.10 -9.72 -19.45
N GLY A 209 35.08 -10.46 -18.34
CA GLY A 209 35.90 -10.16 -17.17
C GLY A 209 35.46 -8.86 -16.47
N ALA A 210 34.15 -8.58 -16.47
CA ALA A 210 33.57 -7.43 -15.80
C ALA A 210 33.88 -7.42 -14.29
N GLU A 211 33.77 -6.24 -13.68
CA GLU A 211 34.06 -6.10 -12.25
C GLU A 211 33.09 -6.93 -11.38
N PRO A 212 33.55 -7.57 -10.30
CA PRO A 212 32.72 -8.44 -9.47
C PRO A 212 31.47 -7.78 -8.89
N TRP A 213 31.52 -6.47 -8.62
CA TRP A 213 30.37 -5.73 -8.09
C TRP A 213 29.24 -5.62 -9.13
N LEU A 214 29.57 -5.49 -10.42
CA LEU A 214 28.61 -5.39 -11.51
C LEU A 214 27.94 -6.74 -11.76
N ILE A 215 28.72 -7.83 -11.72
CA ILE A 215 28.19 -9.20 -11.78
C ILE A 215 27.21 -9.43 -10.62
N LYS A 216 27.58 -9.02 -9.39
CA LYS A 216 26.70 -9.12 -8.22
C LYS A 216 25.42 -8.30 -8.38
N LEU A 217 25.49 -7.10 -8.97
CA LEU A 217 24.30 -6.29 -9.24
C LEU A 217 23.32 -7.00 -10.17
N VAL A 218 23.81 -7.61 -11.24
CA VAL A 218 22.98 -8.39 -12.18
C VAL A 218 22.41 -9.64 -11.51
N GLN A 219 23.20 -10.36 -10.71
CA GLN A 219 22.73 -11.50 -9.91
C GLN A 219 21.62 -11.08 -8.93
N ASN A 220 21.75 -9.91 -8.30
CA ASN A 220 20.72 -9.41 -7.40
C ASN A 220 19.41 -9.09 -8.16
N ARG A 221 19.47 -8.59 -9.40
CA ARG A 221 18.25 -8.40 -10.23
C ARG A 221 17.56 -9.71 -10.59
N GLU A 222 18.34 -10.72 -10.94
CA GLU A 222 17.84 -12.07 -11.19
C GLU A 222 17.15 -12.64 -9.94
N MET A 223 17.83 -12.55 -8.81
CA MET A 223 17.33 -13.02 -7.51
C MET A 223 16.06 -12.27 -7.08
N LEU A 224 15.98 -10.97 -7.34
CA LEU A 224 14.78 -10.18 -7.08
C LEU A 224 13.60 -10.66 -7.93
N ALA A 225 13.81 -10.92 -9.23
CA ALA A 225 12.77 -11.47 -10.09
C ALA A 225 12.31 -12.87 -9.63
N ARG A 226 13.20 -13.68 -9.07
CA ARG A 226 12.85 -14.96 -8.42
C ARG A 226 12.00 -14.77 -7.17
N PHE A 227 12.39 -13.85 -6.29
CA PHE A 227 11.61 -13.61 -5.08
C PHE A 227 10.24 -13.02 -5.39
N GLU A 228 10.14 -12.09 -6.35
CA GLU A 228 8.84 -11.62 -6.84
C GLU A 228 8.00 -12.78 -7.38
N PHE A 229 8.58 -13.66 -8.21
CA PHE A 229 7.88 -14.83 -8.73
C PHE A 229 7.34 -15.73 -7.61
N GLN A 230 8.19 -16.01 -6.62
CA GLN A 230 7.82 -16.81 -5.45
C GLN A 230 6.68 -16.14 -4.68
N PHE A 231 6.76 -14.83 -4.44
CA PHE A 231 5.73 -14.07 -3.74
C PHE A 231 4.38 -14.20 -4.45
N TYR A 232 4.34 -13.93 -5.76
CA TYR A 232 3.08 -13.99 -6.53
C TYR A 232 2.52 -15.41 -6.63
N SER A 233 3.37 -16.41 -6.79
CA SER A 233 2.96 -17.83 -6.75
C SER A 233 2.34 -18.20 -5.39
N GLN A 234 2.93 -17.75 -4.28
CA GLN A 234 2.37 -17.95 -2.94
C GLN A 234 1.03 -17.24 -2.76
N THR A 235 0.87 -16.02 -3.30
CA THR A 235 -0.42 -15.31 -3.23
C THR A 235 -1.53 -16.00 -4.02
N LEU A 236 -1.22 -16.61 -5.18
CA LEU A 236 -2.18 -17.44 -5.90
C LEU A 236 -2.61 -18.66 -5.09
N GLN A 237 -1.65 -19.36 -4.47
CA GLN A 237 -1.94 -20.52 -3.61
C GLN A 237 -2.78 -20.13 -2.39
N LEU A 238 -2.57 -18.94 -1.83
CA LEU A 238 -3.32 -18.44 -0.68
C LEU A 238 -4.84 -18.44 -0.94
N ARG A 239 -5.27 -18.17 -2.18
CA ARG A 239 -6.69 -18.16 -2.58
C ARG A 239 -7.37 -19.51 -2.36
N GLU A 240 -6.67 -20.60 -2.65
CA GLU A 240 -7.21 -21.96 -2.62
C GLU A 240 -7.12 -22.60 -1.22
N ILE A 241 -6.47 -21.95 -0.26
CA ILE A 241 -6.34 -22.46 1.10
C ILE A 241 -7.56 -22.08 1.94
N ASP A 242 -8.34 -23.09 2.35
CA ASP A 242 -9.44 -22.96 3.32
C ASP A 242 -9.03 -23.39 4.73
N ASP A 243 -7.95 -24.16 4.87
CA ASP A 243 -7.43 -24.56 6.19
C ASP A 243 -6.74 -23.38 6.87
N PHE A 244 -7.25 -23.03 8.06
CA PHE A 244 -6.77 -21.89 8.84
C PHE A 244 -5.29 -21.97 9.23
N ASN A 245 -4.81 -23.15 9.64
CA ASN A 245 -3.42 -23.29 10.08
C ASN A 245 -2.45 -23.21 8.90
N LEU A 246 -2.84 -23.78 7.76
CA LEU A 246 -2.10 -23.67 6.51
C LEU A 246 -2.07 -22.23 6.00
N MET A 247 -3.17 -21.50 6.14
CA MET A 247 -3.28 -20.09 5.76
C MET A 247 -2.30 -19.21 6.54
N ILE A 248 -2.23 -19.36 7.87
CA ILE A 248 -1.27 -18.64 8.71
C ILE A 248 0.17 -18.94 8.30
N LYS A 249 0.49 -20.22 8.03
CA LYS A 249 1.82 -20.61 7.56
C LYS A 249 2.14 -19.98 6.21
N MET A 250 1.19 -19.97 5.28
CA MET A 250 1.36 -19.35 3.97
C MET A 250 1.59 -17.85 4.08
N LEU A 251 0.81 -17.14 4.89
CA LEU A 251 1.01 -15.72 5.17
C LEU A 251 2.39 -15.43 5.79
N SER A 252 2.86 -16.30 6.70
CA SER A 252 4.21 -16.22 7.26
C SER A 252 5.30 -16.42 6.20
N PHE A 253 5.09 -17.30 5.22
CA PHE A 253 6.02 -17.47 4.11
C PHE A 253 6.01 -16.26 3.17
N ILE A 254 4.83 -15.72 2.84
CA ILE A 254 4.68 -14.50 2.04
C ILE A 254 5.42 -13.33 2.71
N LEU A 255 5.28 -13.18 4.02
CA LEU A 255 5.98 -12.18 4.83
C LEU A 255 7.51 -12.30 4.68
N ARG A 256 8.06 -13.50 4.81
CA ARG A 256 9.50 -13.73 4.63
C ARG A 256 9.96 -13.43 3.21
N THR A 257 9.18 -13.80 2.20
CA THR A 257 9.51 -13.48 0.81
C THR A 257 9.52 -11.97 0.58
N ALA A 258 8.52 -11.24 1.10
CA ALA A 258 8.46 -9.79 1.02
C ALA A 258 9.68 -9.10 1.69
N ASP A 259 10.13 -9.60 2.84
CA ASP A 259 11.36 -9.14 3.50
C ASP A 259 12.60 -9.34 2.63
N GLN A 260 12.74 -10.51 1.99
CA GLN A 260 13.86 -10.76 1.07
C GLN A 260 13.81 -9.85 -0.16
N ILE A 261 12.62 -9.59 -0.71
CA ILE A 261 12.42 -8.65 -1.83
C ILE A 261 12.92 -7.25 -1.44
N LEU A 262 12.52 -6.74 -0.28
CA LEU A 262 12.97 -5.42 0.17
C LEU A 262 14.48 -5.35 0.37
N ARG A 263 15.06 -6.37 1.01
CA ARG A 263 16.50 -6.40 1.25
C ARG A 263 17.30 -6.38 -0.06
N VAL A 264 16.93 -7.23 -1.02
CA VAL A 264 17.63 -7.29 -2.30
C VAL A 264 17.39 -6.02 -3.12
N ASN A 265 16.17 -5.48 -3.11
CA ASN A 265 15.85 -4.21 -3.76
C ASN A 265 16.70 -3.06 -3.20
N GLN A 266 16.88 -2.98 -1.88
CA GLN A 266 17.73 -1.97 -1.25
C GLN A 266 19.19 -2.10 -1.71
N GLU A 267 19.74 -3.32 -1.73
CA GLU A 267 21.11 -3.56 -2.22
C GLU A 267 21.26 -3.11 -3.69
N ILE A 268 20.25 -3.35 -4.53
CA ILE A 268 20.23 -2.91 -5.93
C ILE A 268 20.15 -1.38 -6.03
N HIS A 269 19.27 -0.77 -5.25
CA HIS A 269 19.02 0.68 -5.28
C HIS A 269 20.25 1.49 -4.86
N ASP A 270 20.90 1.06 -3.79
CA ASP A 270 22.13 1.68 -3.29
C ASP A 270 23.23 1.63 -4.36
N GLU A 271 23.31 0.50 -5.08
CA GLU A 271 24.30 0.28 -6.11
C GLU A 271 24.04 1.12 -7.38
N ILE A 272 22.81 1.14 -7.88
CA ILE A 272 22.43 1.91 -9.08
C ILE A 272 22.61 3.42 -8.86
N ARG A 273 22.50 3.89 -7.63
CA ARG A 273 22.72 5.31 -7.27
C ARG A 273 24.17 5.66 -7.00
N SER A 274 25.06 4.69 -6.96
CA SER A 274 26.48 4.94 -6.72
C SER A 274 27.13 5.69 -7.90
N GLU A 275 28.15 6.48 -7.60
CA GLU A 275 28.93 7.19 -8.64
C GLU A 275 29.58 6.22 -9.62
N ARG A 276 30.06 5.06 -9.11
CA ARG A 276 30.67 4.02 -9.95
C ARG A 276 29.68 3.43 -10.96
N PHE A 277 28.42 3.21 -10.59
CA PHE A 277 27.41 2.76 -11.54
C PHE A 277 27.13 3.83 -12.61
N ALA A 278 27.00 5.09 -12.20
CA ALA A 278 26.75 6.19 -13.13
C ALA A 278 27.87 6.37 -14.17
N GLU A 279 29.12 6.03 -13.84
CA GLU A 279 30.24 6.05 -14.78
C GLU A 279 30.21 4.89 -15.78
N VAL A 280 29.90 3.67 -15.33
CA VAL A 280 29.84 2.49 -16.19
C VAL A 280 28.61 2.51 -17.09
N ALA A 281 27.45 2.93 -16.57
CA ALA A 281 26.20 3.01 -17.33
C ALA A 281 26.25 4.01 -18.50
N LYS A 282 27.13 5.01 -18.46
CA LYS A 282 27.39 5.91 -19.60
C LYS A 282 28.11 5.24 -20.76
N ARG A 283 28.81 4.13 -20.49
CA ARG A 283 29.67 3.43 -21.45
C ARG A 283 29.06 2.12 -21.94
N ASP A 284 28.24 1.48 -21.12
CA ASP A 284 27.57 0.23 -21.46
C ASP A 284 26.05 0.43 -21.58
N PRO A 285 25.50 0.44 -22.82
CA PRO A 285 24.07 0.61 -23.04
C PRO A 285 23.23 -0.53 -22.48
N ARG A 286 23.81 -1.72 -22.21
CA ARG A 286 23.09 -2.84 -21.58
C ARG A 286 22.62 -2.50 -20.17
N LEU A 287 23.24 -1.51 -19.51
CA LEU A 287 22.91 -1.07 -18.17
C LEU A 287 21.80 0.00 -18.13
N GLU A 288 21.29 0.45 -19.28
CA GLU A 288 20.20 1.44 -19.34
C GLU A 288 18.95 0.94 -18.59
N THR A 289 18.63 -0.35 -18.75
CA THR A 289 17.54 -1.02 -18.04
C THR A 289 17.72 -0.97 -16.52
N LEU A 290 18.95 -1.13 -16.02
CA LEU A 290 19.28 -0.99 -14.59
C LEU A 290 19.15 0.45 -14.14
N ALA A 291 19.59 1.43 -14.93
CA ALA A 291 19.43 2.84 -14.58
C ALA A 291 17.95 3.24 -14.46
N ALA A 292 17.10 2.77 -15.38
CA ALA A 292 15.65 3.00 -15.35
C ALA A 292 14.96 2.35 -14.14
N TYR A 293 15.54 1.28 -13.58
CA TYR A 293 15.01 0.57 -12.43
C TYR A 293 14.93 1.45 -11.16
N ALA A 294 15.69 2.55 -11.05
CA ALA A 294 15.68 3.42 -9.87
C ALA A 294 14.28 3.94 -9.50
N THR A 295 13.41 4.18 -10.49
CA THR A 295 12.01 4.59 -10.26
C THR A 295 11.18 3.43 -9.74
N LYS A 296 11.26 2.26 -10.40
CA LYS A 296 10.57 1.04 -9.95
C LYS A 296 11.01 0.63 -8.54
N SER A 297 12.29 0.76 -8.22
CA SER A 297 12.84 0.39 -6.93
C SER A 297 12.17 1.11 -5.75
N ARG A 298 11.85 2.41 -5.90
CA ARG A 298 11.08 3.15 -4.88
C ARG A 298 9.66 2.62 -4.72
N ILE A 299 9.04 2.23 -5.83
CA ILE A 299 7.67 1.68 -5.83
C ILE A 299 7.67 0.30 -5.16
N VAL A 300 8.67 -0.54 -5.45
CA VAL A 300 8.88 -1.84 -4.80
C VAL A 300 9.07 -1.66 -3.28
N GLU A 301 9.95 -0.74 -2.88
CA GLU A 301 10.17 -0.36 -1.47
C GLU A 301 8.86 -0.01 -0.75
N HIS A 302 8.08 0.90 -1.33
CA HIS A 302 6.82 1.34 -0.75
C HIS A 302 5.80 0.20 -0.65
N ASN A 303 5.60 -0.53 -1.75
CA ASN A 303 4.58 -1.57 -1.86
C ASN A 303 4.86 -2.77 -0.95
N PHE A 304 6.09 -3.30 -0.97
CA PHE A 304 6.46 -4.44 -0.12
C PHE A 304 6.65 -4.03 1.35
N GLY A 305 7.02 -2.77 1.63
CA GLY A 305 6.98 -2.20 2.97
C GLY A 305 5.58 -2.24 3.60
N ASN A 306 4.56 -1.87 2.82
CA ASN A 306 3.16 -1.94 3.26
C ASN A 306 2.73 -3.39 3.54
N ILE A 307 3.16 -4.37 2.71
CA ILE A 307 2.88 -5.80 2.95
C ILE A 307 3.49 -6.27 4.28
N LEU A 308 4.75 -5.94 4.54
CA LEU A 308 5.42 -6.30 5.79
C LEU A 308 4.69 -5.73 7.00
N GLN A 309 4.30 -4.45 6.96
CA GLN A 309 3.55 -3.81 8.04
C GLN A 309 2.24 -4.56 8.34
N ILE A 310 1.51 -4.99 7.31
CA ILE A 310 0.25 -5.76 7.47
C ILE A 310 0.53 -7.13 8.06
N LEU A 311 1.42 -7.89 7.43
CA LEU A 311 1.64 -9.29 7.79
C LEU A 311 2.32 -9.46 9.14
N THR A 312 3.01 -8.44 9.65
CA THR A 312 3.62 -8.44 11.00
C THR A 312 2.58 -8.25 12.11
N LYS A 313 1.36 -7.78 11.78
CA LYS A 313 0.25 -7.60 12.74
C LYS A 313 -0.68 -8.83 12.89
N ILE A 314 -0.29 -9.97 12.31
CA ILE A 314 -1.02 -11.26 12.34
C ILE A 314 -0.51 -12.15 13.47
#